data_AF-A0A8T4D9Y5-F1
#
_entry.id   AF-A0A8T4D9Y5-F1
#
_cell.length_a   1.000
_cell.length_b   1.000
_cell.length_c   1.000
_cell.angle_alpha   90.00
_cell.angle_beta   90.00
_cell.angle_gamma   90.00
#
_symmetry.space_group_name_H-M   'P 1'
#
loop_
_entity.id
_entity.type
_entity.pdbx_description
1 polymer ?
#
loop_
_entity_poly.entity_id
_entity_poly.type
_entity_poly.pdbx_seq_one_letter_code
_entity_poly.pdbx_strand_id
1 'polypeptide(L)'
;GSCNNNISCNWIHDNSMYGFYLHGSSIDNTIESNNIMVNGVEQEEDIWQYNFYNGQSDNVTAIGNYWGTTGEAEINASIWDYYDNATLGIVDFSGFLDSPPQCAPIPEAATIFLFSAGLLALVGYTGVQRRRSRK
;
A
#
# COMPACT_ATOMS: atom_id res chain seq x y z
N GLY A 1 1.57 -5.89 24.09
CA GLY A 1 1.52 -6.14 22.64
C GLY A 1 0.22 -6.82 22.31
N SER A 2 -0.25 -6.62 21.08
CA SER A 2 -1.41 -7.33 20.54
C SER A 2 -0.92 -8.36 19.54
N CYS A 3 -1.33 -9.61 19.72
CA CYS A 3 -0.91 -10.72 18.86
C CYS A 3 -2.09 -11.39 18.17
N ASN A 4 -1.81 -12.17 17.12
CA ASN A 4 -2.81 -12.92 16.36
C ASN A 4 -3.88 -12.05 15.69
N ASN A 5 -3.52 -10.83 15.28
CA ASN A 5 -4.41 -9.98 14.49
C ASN A 5 -4.23 -10.28 13.00
N ASN A 6 -5.32 -10.14 12.24
CA ASN A 6 -5.27 -10.13 10.78
C ASN A 6 -5.55 -8.72 10.28
N ILE A 7 -4.57 -8.14 9.60
CA ILE A 7 -4.65 -6.81 8.99
C ILE A 7 -4.45 -7.00 7.49
N SER A 8 -5.56 -7.03 6.76
CA SER A 8 -5.56 -7.30 5.32
C SER A 8 -6.51 -6.38 4.55
N CYS A 9 -6.24 -6.17 3.27
CA CYS A 9 -7.10 -5.42 2.35
C CYS A 9 -7.28 -3.95 2.75
N ASN A 10 -6.22 -3.32 3.27
CA ASN A 10 -6.23 -1.91 3.66
C ASN A 10 -5.39 -1.04 2.70
N TRP A 11 -5.68 0.25 2.68
CA TRP A 11 -4.80 1.29 2.15
C TRP A 11 -4.17 2.05 3.31
N ILE A 12 -2.87 1.88 3.49
CA ILE A 12 -2.06 2.54 4.49
C ILE A 12 -1.14 3.51 3.75
N HIS A 13 -1.59 4.75 3.64
CA HIS A 13 -0.88 5.81 2.94
C HIS A 13 -1.07 7.17 3.60
N ASP A 14 -0.16 8.10 3.31
CA ASP A 14 -0.17 9.48 3.78
C ASP A 14 -0.20 9.63 5.32
N ASN A 15 0.32 8.62 6.05
CA ASN A 15 0.50 8.73 7.49
C ASN A 15 1.77 9.52 7.79
N SER A 16 1.70 10.52 8.67
CA SER A 16 2.82 11.43 8.95
C SER A 16 3.98 10.86 9.76
N MET A 17 3.87 9.62 10.24
CA MET A 17 4.93 8.98 11.05
C MET A 17 5.26 7.56 10.57
N TYR A 18 4.28 6.67 10.57
CA TYR A 18 4.47 5.25 10.24
C TYR A 18 3.25 4.74 9.50
N GLY A 19 3.45 3.87 8.51
CA GLY A 19 2.36 3.05 7.97
C GLY A 19 1.98 1.97 8.98
N PHE A 20 2.94 1.09 9.27
CA PHE A 20 2.87 0.16 10.38
C PHE A 20 3.94 0.47 11.43
N TYR A 21 3.55 0.37 12.71
CA TYR A 21 4.49 0.41 13.82
C TYR A 21 4.21 -0.75 14.77
N LEU A 22 5.04 -1.78 14.69
CA LEU A 22 4.99 -2.90 15.64
C LEU A 22 5.99 -2.66 16.77
N HIS A 23 5.55 -2.88 18.01
CA HIS A 23 6.35 -2.61 19.19
C HIS A 23 6.05 -3.59 20.33
N GLY A 24 7.02 -3.79 21.23
CA GLY A 24 6.88 -4.67 22.39
C GLY A 24 6.54 -6.10 21.97
N SER A 25 5.50 -6.68 22.57
CA SER A 25 5.06 -8.06 22.31
C SER A 25 3.95 -8.19 21.25
N SER A 26 3.90 -7.30 20.27
CA SER A 26 2.90 -7.34 19.17
C SER A 26 3.33 -8.31 18.06
N ILE A 27 3.43 -9.59 18.40
CA ILE A 27 3.93 -10.67 17.54
C ILE A 27 2.79 -11.45 16.88
N ASP A 28 3.12 -12.36 15.96
CA ASP A 28 2.16 -13.27 15.30
C ASP A 28 0.98 -12.55 14.62
N ASN A 29 1.22 -11.36 14.08
CA ASN A 29 0.23 -10.62 13.31
C ASN A 29 0.37 -10.96 11.82
N THR A 30 -0.75 -11.19 11.15
CA THR A 30 -0.80 -11.36 9.70
C THR A 30 -0.99 -9.98 9.07
N ILE A 31 -0.01 -9.53 8.27
CA ILE A 31 -0.07 -8.27 7.52
C ILE A 31 0.14 -8.63 6.06
N GLU A 32 -0.97 -8.79 5.32
CA GLU A 32 -0.96 -9.27 3.94
C GLU A 32 -2.03 -8.57 3.10
N SER A 33 -1.88 -8.55 1.78
CA SER A 33 -2.85 -7.95 0.87
C SER A 33 -3.22 -6.49 1.20
N ASN A 34 -2.27 -5.70 1.71
CA ASN A 34 -2.43 -4.26 1.91
C ASN A 34 -1.66 -3.46 0.86
N ASN A 35 -2.06 -2.20 0.68
CA ASN A 35 -1.25 -1.16 0.04
C ASN A 35 -0.53 -0.35 1.12
N ILE A 36 0.80 -0.39 1.17
CA ILE A 36 1.62 0.23 2.20
C ILE A 36 2.64 1.15 1.52
N MET A 37 2.32 2.43 1.38
CA MET A 37 3.13 3.36 0.60
C MET A 37 3.00 4.80 1.09
N VAL A 38 4.00 5.64 0.85
CA VAL A 38 3.92 7.09 1.11
C VAL A 38 3.59 7.38 2.59
N ASN A 39 4.23 6.66 3.51
CA ASN A 39 4.10 6.92 4.95
C ASN A 39 5.42 7.38 5.54
N GLY A 40 5.33 8.14 6.62
CA GLY A 40 6.48 8.62 7.39
C GLY A 40 7.15 9.81 6.73
N VAL A 41 8.45 9.66 6.47
CA VAL A 41 9.32 10.76 6.04
C VAL A 41 9.86 10.44 4.65
N GLU A 42 9.64 11.33 3.70
CA GLU A 42 10.29 11.30 2.40
C GLU A 42 11.80 11.57 2.57
N GLN A 43 12.63 10.62 2.17
CA GLN A 43 14.10 10.71 2.28
C GLN A 43 14.72 11.22 0.97
N GLU A 44 14.22 10.73 -0.15
CA GLU A 44 14.54 11.16 -1.51
C GLU A 44 13.24 11.25 -2.32
N GLU A 45 13.30 11.83 -3.52
CA GLU A 45 12.11 11.99 -4.37
C GLU A 45 11.40 10.64 -4.57
N ASP A 46 10.16 10.56 -4.08
CA ASP A 46 9.31 9.36 -4.09
C ASP A 46 9.83 8.14 -3.27
N ILE A 47 10.89 8.31 -2.47
CA ILE A 47 11.41 7.28 -1.55
C ILE A 47 11.05 7.66 -0.11
N TRP A 48 10.17 6.86 0.48
CA TRP A 48 9.63 7.09 1.82
C TRP A 48 10.24 6.14 2.82
N GLN A 49 10.68 6.63 3.96
CA GLN A 49 11.04 5.80 5.11
C GLN A 49 9.84 5.67 6.06
N TYR A 50 9.69 4.47 6.63
CA TYR A 50 8.68 4.12 7.63
C TYR A 50 7.29 3.76 7.07
N ASN A 51 7.26 3.19 5.87
CA ASN A 51 6.11 2.38 5.46
C ASN A 51 5.87 1.24 6.44
N PHE A 52 6.94 0.65 6.96
CA PHE A 52 6.88 -0.34 8.03
C PHE A 52 8.01 -0.13 9.03
N TYR A 53 7.68 0.00 10.31
CA TYR A 53 8.65 0.06 11.39
C TYR A 53 8.47 -1.15 12.31
N ASN A 54 9.48 -2.02 12.33
CA ASN A 54 9.55 -3.13 13.28
C ASN A 54 10.38 -2.73 14.50
N GLY A 55 9.72 -2.19 15.52
CA GLY A 55 10.33 -1.82 16.80
C GLY A 55 10.51 -2.98 17.78
N GLN A 56 10.57 -4.21 17.27
CA GLN A 56 10.65 -5.44 18.06
C GLN A 56 11.90 -6.22 17.65
N SER A 57 12.33 -7.16 18.50
CA SER A 57 13.40 -8.12 18.16
C SER A 57 12.89 -9.33 17.37
N ASP A 58 11.57 -9.48 17.24
CA ASP A 58 10.94 -10.59 16.55
C ASP A 58 10.82 -10.30 15.04
N ASN A 59 11.03 -11.32 14.22
CA ASN A 59 10.83 -11.22 12.78
C ASN A 59 9.34 -11.10 12.45
N VAL A 60 9.04 -10.40 11.37
CA VAL A 60 7.68 -10.14 10.91
C VAL A 60 7.55 -10.60 9.46
N THR A 61 6.48 -11.32 9.15
CA THR A 61 6.15 -11.66 7.77
C THR A 61 5.18 -10.62 7.20
N ALA A 62 5.61 -9.89 6.18
CA ALA A 62 4.84 -8.88 5.45
C ALA A 62 4.75 -9.22 3.94
N ILE A 63 4.71 -10.51 3.63
CA ILE A 63 4.55 -11.05 2.28
C ILE A 63 3.17 -10.71 1.72
N GLY A 64 3.06 -10.51 0.41
CA GLY A 64 1.78 -10.30 -0.27
C GLY A 64 1.20 -8.91 -0.10
N ASN A 65 1.99 -7.91 0.31
CA ASN A 65 1.60 -6.51 0.28
C ASN A 65 2.17 -5.80 -0.96
N TYR A 66 1.47 -4.76 -1.41
CA TYR A 66 1.97 -3.81 -2.41
C TYR A 66 2.60 -2.61 -1.71
N TRP A 67 3.80 -2.22 -2.13
CA TRP A 67 4.61 -1.19 -1.45
C TRP A 67 4.70 0.14 -2.22
N GLY A 68 3.92 0.29 -3.28
CA GLY A 68 4.00 1.45 -4.19
C GLY A 68 5.04 1.31 -5.30
N THR A 69 5.90 0.30 -5.24
CA THR A 69 6.97 0.01 -6.21
C THR A 69 7.22 -1.50 -6.33
N THR A 70 7.98 -1.89 -7.35
CA THR A 70 8.52 -3.26 -7.53
C THR A 70 10.04 -3.32 -7.33
N GLY A 71 10.67 -2.19 -7.03
CA GLY A 71 12.10 -2.11 -6.74
C GLY A 71 12.40 -2.63 -5.33
N GLU A 72 13.04 -3.80 -5.22
CA GLU A 72 13.38 -4.40 -3.93
C GLU A 72 14.19 -3.46 -3.02
N ALA A 73 15.13 -2.69 -3.59
CA ALA A 73 15.93 -1.72 -2.86
C ALA A 73 15.10 -0.56 -2.30
N GLU A 74 14.10 -0.09 -3.05
CA GLU A 74 13.20 0.97 -2.62
C GLU A 74 12.27 0.48 -1.51
N ILE A 75 11.77 -0.75 -1.63
CA ILE A 75 10.96 -1.39 -0.58
C ILE A 75 11.78 -1.53 0.69
N ASN A 76 13.00 -2.05 0.60
CA ASN A 76 13.90 -2.19 1.74
C ASN A 76 14.21 -0.84 2.40
N ALA A 77 14.49 0.20 1.62
CA ALA A 77 14.72 1.55 2.15
C ALA A 77 13.50 2.16 2.87
N SER A 78 12.30 1.65 2.56
CA SER A 78 11.05 2.11 3.19
C SER A 78 10.69 1.41 4.49
N ILE A 79 11.43 0.35 4.84
CA ILE A 79 11.25 -0.47 6.02
C ILE A 79 12.33 -0.10 7.03
N TRP A 80 11.97 -0.03 8.30
CA TRP A 80 12.91 0.09 9.41
C TRP A 80 12.94 -1.21 10.21
N ASP A 81 14.04 -1.97 10.10
CA ASP A 81 14.17 -3.30 10.68
C ASP A 81 15.62 -3.64 11.10
N TYR A 82 15.96 -4.94 11.15
CA TYR A 82 17.31 -5.44 11.44
C TYR A 82 18.43 -4.78 10.60
N TYR A 83 18.18 -4.47 9.33
CA TYR A 83 19.20 -3.91 8.44
C TYR A 83 19.56 -2.46 8.80
N ASP A 84 18.64 -1.74 9.44
CA ASP A 84 18.88 -0.39 9.99
C ASP A 84 19.41 -0.45 11.42
N ASN A 85 18.92 -1.41 12.21
CA ASN A 85 19.34 -1.63 13.58
C ASN A 85 19.34 -3.13 13.94
N ALA A 86 20.54 -3.68 14.14
CA ALA A 86 20.77 -5.10 14.41
C ALA A 86 20.14 -5.65 15.72
N THR A 87 19.52 -4.81 16.56
CA THR A 87 18.73 -5.27 17.71
C THR A 87 17.28 -5.60 17.37
N LEU A 88 16.83 -5.27 16.16
CA LEU A 88 15.47 -5.47 15.68
C LEU A 88 15.35 -6.76 14.87
N GLY A 89 14.13 -7.28 14.71
CA GLY A 89 13.85 -8.40 13.82
C GLY A 89 13.70 -7.97 12.36
N ILE A 90 13.87 -8.90 11.45
CA ILE A 90 13.73 -8.69 10.00
C ILE A 90 12.24 -8.59 9.63
N VAL A 91 11.91 -7.69 8.71
CA VAL A 91 10.61 -7.70 8.02
C VAL A 91 10.79 -8.46 6.70
N ASP A 92 10.20 -9.64 6.60
CA ASP A 92 10.21 -10.43 5.38
C ASP A 92 9.16 -9.92 4.39
N PHE A 93 9.62 -9.24 3.34
CA PHE A 93 8.80 -8.72 2.25
C PHE A 93 9.05 -9.45 0.91
N SER A 94 9.75 -10.60 0.92
CA SER A 94 10.27 -11.28 -0.28
C SER A 94 9.23 -11.69 -1.33
N GLY A 95 7.94 -11.69 -1.00
CA GLY A 95 6.83 -11.90 -1.93
C GLY A 95 5.91 -10.70 -2.05
N PHE A 96 6.46 -9.49 -2.21
CA PHE A 96 5.68 -8.29 -2.48
C PHE A 96 4.89 -8.40 -3.79
N LEU A 97 3.77 -7.68 -3.87
CA LEU A 97 2.92 -7.65 -5.05
C LEU A 97 3.46 -6.65 -6.09
N ASP A 98 3.24 -6.94 -7.38
CA ASP A 98 3.57 -5.99 -8.47
C ASP A 98 2.51 -4.90 -8.67
N SER A 99 1.36 -5.03 -8.04
CA SER A 99 0.24 -4.10 -8.15
C SER A 99 -0.65 -4.14 -6.91
N PRO A 100 -1.44 -3.08 -6.66
CA PRO A 100 -2.41 -3.05 -5.57
C PRO A 100 -3.33 -4.29 -5.51
N PRO A 101 -3.54 -4.91 -4.33
CA PRO A 101 -4.48 -6.00 -4.17
C PRO A 101 -5.92 -5.55 -4.42
N GLN A 102 -6.68 -6.35 -5.16
CA GLN A 102 -8.05 -6.01 -5.59
C GLN A 102 -9.07 -5.93 -4.45
N CYS A 103 -8.76 -6.54 -3.30
CA CYS A 103 -9.65 -6.51 -2.14
C CYS A 103 -9.58 -5.18 -1.38
N ALA A 104 -8.51 -4.39 -1.57
CA ALA A 104 -8.36 -3.12 -0.88
C ALA A 104 -9.28 -2.06 -1.51
N PRO A 105 -9.96 -1.21 -0.71
CA PRO A 105 -10.88 -0.19 -1.21
C PRO A 105 -10.24 0.73 -2.25
N ILE A 106 -10.94 1.05 -3.34
CA ILE A 106 -10.38 1.98 -4.34
C ILE A 106 -10.35 3.40 -3.76
N PRO A 107 -9.22 4.16 -3.85
CA PRO A 107 -9.17 5.53 -3.39
C PRO A 107 -10.25 6.43 -4.04
N GLU A 108 -10.78 7.39 -3.28
CA GLU A 108 -11.89 8.24 -3.72
C GLU A 108 -11.58 9.02 -5.01
N ALA A 109 -10.37 9.56 -5.14
CA ALA A 109 -9.96 10.31 -6.32
C ALA A 109 -9.99 9.46 -7.60
N ALA A 110 -9.50 8.21 -7.53
CA ALA A 110 -9.57 7.26 -8.63
C ALA A 110 -11.03 6.93 -8.97
N THR A 111 -11.88 6.80 -7.94
CA THR A 111 -13.31 6.56 -8.10
C THR A 111 -14.00 7.71 -8.85
N ILE A 112 -13.77 8.96 -8.45
CA ILE A 112 -14.34 10.16 -9.10
C ILE A 112 -13.91 10.24 -10.57
N PHE A 113 -12.63 9.99 -10.87
CA PHE A 113 -12.12 10.01 -12.23
C PHE A 113 -12.79 8.95 -13.12
N LEU A 114 -12.89 7.72 -12.64
CA LEU A 114 -13.50 6.61 -13.38
C LEU A 114 -14.99 6.87 -13.65
N PHE A 115 -15.72 7.37 -12.66
CA PHE A 115 -17.13 7.77 -12.85
C PHE A 115 -17.27 8.89 -13.87
N SER A 116 -16.41 9.91 -13.82
CA SER A 116 -16.45 11.05 -14.76
C SER A 116 -16.12 10.62 -16.19
N ALA A 117 -15.08 9.80 -16.37
CA ALA A 117 -14.70 9.26 -17.67
C ALA A 117 -15.80 8.37 -18.27
N GLY A 118 -16.40 7.50 -17.44
CA GLY A 118 -17.53 6.66 -17.85
C GLY A 118 -18.76 7.49 -18.27
N LEU A 119 -19.10 8.54 -17.52
CA LEU A 119 -20.22 9.43 -17.84
C LEU A 119 -19.99 10.17 -19.17
N LEU A 120 -18.78 10.70 -19.38
CA LEU A 120 -18.41 11.39 -20.63
C LEU A 120 -18.46 10.44 -21.84
N ALA A 121 -17.97 9.21 -21.69
CA ALA A 121 -18.05 8.20 -22.75
C ALA A 121 -19.51 7.89 -23.13
N LEU A 122 -20.39 7.75 -22.14
CA LEU A 122 -21.82 7.50 -22.35
C LEU A 122 -22.52 8.69 -23.05
N VAL A 123 -22.24 9.91 -22.62
CA VAL A 123 -22.78 11.12 -23.26
C VAL A 123 -22.29 11.26 -24.70
N GLY A 124 -20.99 11.01 -24.94
CA GLY A 124 -20.42 10.99 -26.28
C GLY A 124 -21.09 9.95 -27.19
N TYR A 125 -21.24 8.71 -26.70
CA TYR A 125 -21.88 7.63 -27.43
C TYR A 125 -23.34 7.93 -27.80
N THR A 126 -24.13 8.39 -26.82
CA THR A 126 -25.54 8.72 -27.05
C THR A 126 -25.72 9.92 -28.00
N GLY A 127 -24.81 10.90 -27.95
CA GLY A 127 -24.76 12.00 -28.91
C GLY A 127 -24.47 11.54 -30.34
N VAL A 128 -23.52 10.61 -30.52
CA VAL A 128 -23.20 10.01 -31.83
C VAL A 128 -24.37 9.21 -32.38
N GLN A 129 -25.02 8.38 -31.55
CA GLN A 129 -26.18 7.58 -31.96
C GLN A 129 -27.35 8.45 -32.42
N ARG A 130 -27.69 9.51 -31.67
CA ARG A 130 -28.73 10.48 -32.07
C ARG A 130 -28.43 11.19 -33.39
N ARG A 131 -27.17 11.45 -33.71
CA ARG A 131 -26.77 12.05 -35.00
C ARG A 131 -26.91 11.06 -36.16
N ARG A 132 -26.70 9.77 -35.91
CA ARG A 132 -26.86 8.70 -36.93
C ARG A 132 -28.32 8.39 -37.22
N SER A 133 -29.21 8.46 -36.22
CA SER A 133 -30.65 8.19 -36.39
C SER A 133 -31.44 9.33 -37.06
N ARG A 134 -30.80 10.47 -37.35
CA ARG A 134 -31.41 11.65 -37.99
C ARG A 134 -31.02 11.82 -39.47
N LYS A 135 -30.25 10.87 -40.02
CA LYS A 135 -29.98 10.74 -41.46
C LYS A 135 -30.86 9.64 -42.02
#